data_AF-A0A2T4S5F2-F1
#
_entry.id   AF-A0A2T4S5F2-F1
#
_cell.length_a   1.000
_cell.length_b   1.000
_cell.length_c   1.000
_cell.angle_alpha   90.00
_cell.angle_beta   90.00
_cell.angle_gamma   90.00
#
_symmetry.space_group_name_H-M   'P 1'
#
loop_
_entity.id
_entity.type
_entity.pdbx_description
1 polymer ?
#
loop_
_entity_poly.entity_id
_entity_poly.type
_entity_poly.pdbx_seq_one_letter_code
_entity_poly.pdbx_strand_id
1 'polypeptide(L)'
;DNTVVITGAEFKATLNGEPISHQTVVQVYKGDVLALNAAMKGARGYLHFGHPIDVPEVAGSYATHTRTKMGGFHGRALRKDDMIPVHYNNDYRRHVGYTCDLDLIHEGTDAIRVVEGPQYDSFPDASHEGLVSEPFEISEQSDRMGFRLKGASIPPTDSADIISEPVA
;
A
#
# COMPACT_ATOMS: atom_id res chain seq x y z
N ASP A 1 -22.29 1.45 15.46
CA ASP A 1 -22.41 1.97 14.09
C ASP A 1 -21.11 2.64 13.71
N ASN A 2 -20.80 2.74 12.42
CA ASN A 2 -19.58 3.37 11.92
C ASN A 2 -19.78 3.77 10.45
N THR A 3 -18.80 4.40 9.83
CA THR A 3 -18.67 4.49 8.37
C THR A 3 -17.37 3.85 7.93
N VAL A 4 -17.34 3.35 6.71
CA VAL A 4 -16.15 2.77 6.11
C VAL A 4 -15.98 3.25 4.68
N VAL A 5 -14.74 3.34 4.22
CA VAL A 5 -14.43 3.57 2.81
C VAL A 5 -13.23 2.74 2.41
N ILE A 6 -13.29 2.18 1.20
CA ILE A 6 -12.20 1.41 0.59
C ILE A 6 -11.62 2.24 -0.55
N THR A 7 -10.29 2.36 -0.58
CA THR A 7 -9.54 3.03 -1.64
C THR A 7 -8.32 2.21 -2.07
N GLY A 8 -7.64 2.64 -3.13
CA GLY A 8 -6.49 1.93 -3.70
C GLY A 8 -6.93 0.87 -4.70
N ALA A 9 -6.43 -0.36 -4.56
CA ALA A 9 -6.84 -1.49 -5.38
C ALA A 9 -8.37 -1.69 -5.33
N GLU A 10 -8.94 -2.11 -6.45
CA GLU A 10 -10.36 -2.41 -6.54
C GLU A 10 -10.62 -3.84 -6.06
N PHE A 11 -11.48 -4.01 -5.07
CA PHE A 11 -11.88 -5.32 -4.54
C PHE A 11 -13.32 -5.62 -4.87
N LYS A 12 -13.66 -6.90 -5.01
CA LYS A 12 -15.07 -7.36 -4.96
C LYS A 12 -15.59 -7.27 -3.52
N ALA A 13 -15.82 -6.05 -3.05
CA ALA A 13 -16.27 -5.78 -1.69
C ALA A 13 -17.78 -5.95 -1.54
N THR A 14 -18.21 -6.59 -0.45
CA THR A 14 -19.63 -6.75 -0.12
C THR A 14 -19.92 -6.39 1.33
N LEU A 15 -21.10 -5.84 1.58
CA LEU A 15 -21.66 -5.62 2.91
C LEU A 15 -22.87 -6.53 3.07
N ASN A 16 -22.79 -7.47 4.01
CA ASN A 16 -23.83 -8.49 4.23
C ASN A 16 -24.18 -9.29 2.95
N GLY A 17 -23.20 -9.51 2.07
CA GLY A 17 -23.38 -10.22 0.80
C GLY A 17 -23.74 -9.32 -0.39
N GLU A 18 -24.19 -8.09 -0.16
CA GLU A 18 -24.53 -7.16 -1.22
C GLU A 18 -23.30 -6.34 -1.68
N PRO A 19 -23.05 -6.19 -2.99
CA PRO A 19 -21.95 -5.37 -3.48
C PRO A 19 -22.02 -3.92 -2.99
N ILE A 20 -20.86 -3.35 -2.67
CA ILE A 20 -20.75 -1.91 -2.33
C ILE A 20 -19.83 -1.19 -3.30
N SER A 21 -20.08 0.10 -3.51
CA SER A 21 -19.25 0.95 -4.37
C SER A 21 -17.87 1.19 -3.77
N HIS A 22 -16.83 1.08 -4.60
CA HIS A 22 -15.47 1.48 -4.27
C HIS A 22 -15.35 3.00 -4.19
N GLN A 23 -14.39 3.52 -3.39
CA GLN A 23 -14.17 4.96 -3.15
C GLN A 23 -15.39 5.74 -2.65
N THR A 24 -16.37 5.06 -2.05
CA THR A 24 -17.59 5.67 -1.50
C THR A 24 -17.66 5.42 0.00
N VAL A 25 -18.04 6.45 0.77
CA VAL A 25 -18.25 6.33 2.21
C VAL A 25 -19.57 5.61 2.47
N VAL A 26 -19.47 4.39 3.01
CA VAL A 26 -20.61 3.52 3.31
C VAL A 26 -20.89 3.53 4.81
N GLN A 27 -22.16 3.70 5.18
CA GLN A 27 -22.62 3.54 6.56
C GLN A 27 -22.70 2.05 6.90
N VAL A 28 -22.17 1.67 8.06
CA VAL A 28 -22.29 0.32 8.60
C VAL A 28 -22.86 0.34 10.02
N TYR A 29 -23.58 -0.71 10.37
CA TYR A 29 -24.25 -0.87 11.65
C TYR A 29 -23.65 -2.01 12.45
N LYS A 30 -23.96 -2.03 13.75
CA LYS A 30 -23.57 -3.16 14.59
C LYS A 30 -24.14 -4.46 14.01
N GLY A 31 -23.26 -5.44 13.78
CA GLY A 31 -23.63 -6.75 13.24
C GLY A 31 -23.40 -6.90 11.74
N ASP A 32 -23.10 -5.80 11.03
CA ASP A 32 -22.76 -5.88 9.61
C ASP A 32 -21.42 -6.59 9.38
N VAL A 33 -21.34 -7.31 8.27
CA VAL A 33 -20.14 -8.01 7.81
C VAL A 33 -19.67 -7.41 6.49
N LEU A 34 -18.53 -6.71 6.54
CA LEU A 34 -17.81 -6.25 5.35
C LEU A 34 -16.82 -7.35 4.91
N ALA A 35 -16.96 -7.85 3.68
CA ALA A 35 -16.04 -8.81 3.09
C ALA A 35 -15.26 -8.16 1.94
N LEU A 36 -13.93 -8.25 1.99
CA LEU A 36 -13.03 -7.88 0.90
C LEU A 36 -12.53 -9.16 0.23
N ASN A 37 -13.07 -9.48 -0.95
CA ASN A 37 -12.61 -10.63 -1.74
C ASN A 37 -11.36 -10.26 -2.55
N ALA A 38 -10.98 -11.09 -3.53
CA ALA A 38 -9.82 -10.83 -4.38
C ALA A 38 -9.84 -9.43 -5.02
N ALA A 39 -8.65 -8.82 -5.10
CA ALA A 39 -8.45 -7.61 -5.87
C ALA A 39 -8.66 -7.90 -7.36
N MET A 40 -9.40 -7.03 -8.05
CA MET A 40 -9.64 -7.07 -9.49
C MET A 40 -8.61 -6.22 -10.25
N LYS A 41 -8.26 -5.06 -9.69
CA LYS A 41 -7.34 -4.08 -10.26
C LYS A 41 -6.42 -3.53 -9.17
N GLY A 42 -5.12 -3.44 -9.43
CA GLY A 42 -4.12 -2.98 -8.47
C GLY A 42 -3.69 -4.03 -7.43
N ALA A 43 -2.74 -3.65 -6.57
CA ALA A 43 -2.09 -4.59 -5.63
C ALA A 43 -2.41 -4.36 -4.15
N ARG A 44 -2.71 -3.12 -3.74
CA ARG A 44 -2.88 -2.74 -2.32
C ARG A 44 -4.09 -1.84 -2.14
N GLY A 45 -4.94 -2.21 -1.18
CA GLY A 45 -6.10 -1.46 -0.75
C GLY A 45 -5.93 -0.86 0.62
N TYR A 46 -6.75 0.13 0.92
CA TYR A 46 -6.85 0.77 2.21
C TYR A 46 -8.31 0.79 2.67
N LEU A 47 -8.53 0.44 3.92
CA LEU A 47 -9.83 0.53 4.58
C LEU A 47 -9.75 1.59 5.67
N HIS A 48 -10.59 2.60 5.56
CA HIS A 48 -10.71 3.65 6.56
C HIS A 48 -12.03 3.51 7.32
N PHE A 49 -12.02 3.93 8.59
CA PHE A 49 -13.17 3.87 9.50
C PHE A 49 -13.47 5.26 10.03
N GLY A 50 -14.74 5.67 10.00
CA GLY A 50 -15.18 6.98 10.50
C GLY A 50 -14.98 7.14 12.00
N HIS A 51 -15.08 6.05 12.77
CA HIS A 51 -14.49 5.90 14.10
C HIS A 51 -13.07 5.34 13.91
N PRO A 52 -12.02 6.17 14.08
CA PRO A 52 -10.65 5.72 13.87
C PRO A 52 -10.30 4.56 14.79
N ILE A 53 -9.45 3.65 14.29
CA ILE A 53 -8.94 2.56 15.11
C ILE A 53 -8.15 3.10 16.31
N ASP A 54 -8.36 2.50 17.47
CA ASP A 54 -7.67 2.80 18.71
C ASP A 54 -6.49 1.83 18.86
N VAL A 55 -5.31 2.31 18.48
CA VAL A 55 -4.04 1.59 18.61
C VAL A 55 -3.01 2.55 19.19
N PRO A 56 -2.05 2.05 20.01
CA PRO A 56 -1.09 2.94 20.65
C PRO A 56 -0.16 3.59 19.64
N GLU A 57 0.17 4.84 19.90
CA GLU A 57 1.21 5.56 19.16
C GLU A 57 2.60 5.09 19.64
N VAL A 58 3.48 4.78 18.69
CA VAL A 58 4.86 4.38 18.95
C VAL A 58 5.78 5.27 18.13
N ALA A 59 6.68 5.98 18.82
CA ALA A 59 7.62 6.93 18.20
C ALA A 59 6.94 7.97 17.28
N GLY A 60 5.77 8.48 17.68
CA GLY A 60 5.04 9.50 16.92
C GLY A 60 4.24 8.95 15.74
N SER A 61 3.98 7.63 15.68
CA SER A 61 3.30 6.98 14.56
C SER A 61 2.40 5.82 15.00
N TYR A 62 1.33 5.60 14.24
CA TYR A 62 0.45 4.42 14.36
C TYR A 62 0.83 3.29 13.39
N ALA A 63 1.83 3.50 12.54
CA ALA A 63 2.22 2.53 11.52
C ALA A 63 2.80 1.24 12.12
N THR A 64 2.48 0.10 11.52
CA THR A 64 3.06 -1.19 11.89
C THR A 64 4.36 -1.44 11.14
N HIS A 65 5.46 -1.66 11.86
CA HIS A 65 6.69 -2.21 11.31
C HIS A 65 6.81 -3.69 11.72
N THR A 66 6.37 -4.58 10.83
CA THR A 66 6.22 -6.02 11.13
C THR A 66 7.54 -6.72 11.42
N ARG A 67 8.65 -6.28 10.82
CA ARG A 67 9.96 -6.91 10.99
C ARG A 67 10.51 -6.75 12.41
N THR A 68 10.36 -5.58 13.02
CA THR A 68 10.76 -5.33 14.42
C THR A 68 9.61 -5.50 15.41
N LYS A 69 8.42 -5.82 14.92
CA LYS A 69 7.19 -5.97 15.70
C LYS A 69 6.80 -4.71 16.48
N MET A 70 6.89 -3.54 15.84
CA MET A 70 6.59 -2.25 16.46
C MET A 70 5.35 -1.60 15.86
N GLY A 71 4.61 -0.85 16.68
CA GLY A 71 3.47 -0.02 16.27
C GLY A 71 2.22 -0.80 15.82
N GLY A 72 1.17 -0.05 15.50
CA GLY A 72 -0.13 -0.57 15.09
C GLY A 72 -0.74 -1.58 16.07
N PHE A 73 -1.48 -2.56 15.55
CA PHE A 73 -2.12 -3.58 16.37
C PHE A 73 -1.12 -4.70 16.74
N HIS A 74 -0.56 -4.61 17.95
CA HIS A 74 0.41 -5.57 18.51
C HIS A 74 1.68 -5.80 17.66
N GLY A 75 2.08 -4.84 16.82
CA GLY A 75 3.31 -4.96 16.02
C GLY A 75 3.25 -6.01 14.92
N ARG A 76 2.06 -6.47 14.51
CA ARG A 76 1.93 -7.60 13.56
C ARG A 76 0.83 -7.37 12.54
N ALA A 77 0.81 -8.23 11.53
CA ALA A 77 -0.37 -8.39 10.68
C ALA A 77 -1.58 -8.84 11.53
N LEU A 78 -2.76 -8.38 11.11
CA LEU A 78 -4.03 -8.80 11.70
C LEU A 78 -4.22 -10.31 11.50
N ARG A 79 -4.93 -10.92 12.44
CA ARG A 79 -5.24 -12.34 12.48
C ARG A 79 -6.74 -12.53 12.65
N LYS A 80 -7.18 -13.74 12.33
CA LYS A 80 -8.55 -14.16 12.62
C LYS A 80 -8.86 -13.90 14.10
N ASP A 81 -10.07 -13.41 14.35
CA ASP A 81 -10.61 -13.14 15.69
C ASP A 81 -9.94 -11.97 16.44
N ASP A 82 -9.09 -11.18 15.77
CA ASP A 82 -8.62 -9.91 16.32
C ASP A 82 -9.79 -8.92 16.52
N MET A 83 -9.85 -8.30 17.69
CA MET A 83 -10.78 -7.22 18.00
C MET A 83 -10.02 -5.93 18.22
N ILE A 84 -10.24 -4.96 17.35
CA ILE A 84 -9.57 -3.65 17.42
C ILE A 84 -10.58 -2.63 17.97
N PRO A 85 -10.28 -1.96 19.09
CA PRO A 85 -11.13 -0.89 19.58
C PRO A 85 -11.10 0.31 18.61
N VAL A 86 -12.06 1.21 18.77
CA VAL A 86 -12.14 2.45 17.98
C VAL A 86 -12.37 3.63 18.89
N HIS A 87 -11.84 4.78 18.51
CA HIS A 87 -12.18 6.04 19.14
C HIS A 87 -13.51 6.56 18.61
N TYR A 88 -14.35 7.04 19.52
CA TYR A 88 -15.58 7.68 19.12
C TYR A 88 -15.31 8.99 18.39
N ASN A 89 -16.05 9.21 17.30
CA ASN A 89 -15.96 10.40 16.46
C ASN A 89 -17.39 10.86 16.19
N ASN A 90 -17.74 12.07 16.64
CA ASN A 90 -19.08 12.64 16.44
C ASN A 90 -19.42 12.83 14.95
N ASP A 91 -18.41 13.07 14.12
CA ASP A 91 -18.57 13.41 12.71
C ASP A 91 -18.48 12.19 11.78
N TYR A 92 -18.49 10.97 12.32
CA TYR A 92 -18.30 9.75 11.52
C TYR A 92 -19.30 9.61 10.35
N ARG A 93 -20.50 10.21 10.46
CA ARG A 93 -21.55 10.18 9.42
C ARG A 93 -21.48 11.34 8.42
N ARG A 94 -20.63 12.33 8.64
CA ARG A 94 -20.63 13.61 7.91
C ARG A 94 -20.56 13.44 6.40
N HIS A 95 -19.83 12.43 5.93
CA HIS A 95 -19.52 12.21 4.52
C HIS A 95 -20.21 10.97 3.93
N VAL A 96 -21.22 10.40 4.58
CA VAL A 96 -21.93 9.22 4.02
C VAL A 96 -22.41 9.51 2.60
N GLY A 97 -22.10 8.60 1.67
CA GLY A 97 -22.43 8.72 0.25
C GLY A 97 -21.47 9.61 -0.56
N TYR A 98 -20.51 10.29 0.07
CA TYR A 98 -19.46 10.99 -0.67
C TYR A 98 -18.62 9.96 -1.41
N THR A 99 -18.31 10.28 -2.66
CA THR A 99 -17.52 9.44 -3.55
C THR A 99 -16.41 10.26 -4.20
N CYS A 100 -15.30 9.60 -4.53
CA CYS A 100 -14.25 10.16 -5.35
C CYS A 100 -14.13 9.30 -6.61
N ASP A 101 -14.50 9.86 -7.75
CA ASP A 101 -14.32 9.22 -9.05
C ASP A 101 -12.93 9.53 -9.58
N LEU A 102 -11.92 8.95 -8.93
CA LEU A 102 -10.52 9.10 -9.31
C LEU A 102 -9.95 7.72 -9.66
N ASP A 103 -9.70 7.48 -10.94
CA ASP A 103 -8.95 6.30 -11.36
C ASP A 103 -7.46 6.50 -11.05
N LEU A 104 -7.08 6.05 -9.85
CA LEU A 104 -5.70 6.07 -9.37
C LEU A 104 -4.85 4.95 -9.98
N ILE A 105 -5.47 3.96 -10.61
CA ILE A 105 -4.76 2.82 -11.17
C ILE A 105 -4.67 3.03 -12.68
N HIS A 106 -3.62 3.74 -13.08
CA HIS A 106 -3.34 4.03 -14.49
C HIS A 106 -3.24 2.74 -15.30
N GLU A 107 -4.14 2.58 -16.26
CA GLU A 107 -4.00 1.61 -17.33
C GLU A 107 -3.15 2.27 -18.43
N GLY A 108 -1.93 1.79 -18.64
CA GLY A 108 -1.16 2.13 -19.84
C GLY A 108 0.20 2.81 -19.65
N THR A 109 0.71 2.99 -18.43
CA THR A 109 2.16 3.24 -18.26
C THR A 109 2.71 2.44 -17.09
N ASP A 110 3.35 1.30 -17.39
CA ASP A 110 4.17 0.56 -16.42
C ASP A 110 5.51 1.28 -16.14
N ALA A 111 5.72 2.45 -16.75
CA ALA A 111 6.93 3.24 -16.62
C ALA A 111 6.94 4.06 -15.32
N ILE A 112 7.98 3.88 -14.52
CA ILE A 112 8.28 4.70 -13.34
C ILE A 112 9.38 5.67 -13.73
N ARG A 113 9.14 6.97 -13.53
CA ARG A 113 10.18 7.99 -13.74
C ARG A 113 11.21 7.89 -12.62
N VAL A 114 12.48 7.86 -13.00
CA VAL A 114 13.62 7.84 -12.09
C VAL A 114 14.45 9.11 -12.27
N VAL A 115 15.19 9.48 -11.24
CA VAL A 115 16.16 10.58 -11.26
C VAL A 115 17.55 9.99 -11.10
N GLU A 116 18.52 10.58 -11.77
CA GLU A 116 19.93 10.18 -11.66
C GLU A 116 20.38 10.25 -10.20
N GLY A 117 20.88 9.11 -9.71
CA GLY A 117 21.33 8.95 -8.34
C GLY A 117 22.81 9.28 -8.16
N PRO A 118 23.33 9.28 -6.92
CA PRO A 118 24.72 9.60 -6.63
C PRO A 118 25.74 8.69 -7.32
N GLN A 119 25.37 7.43 -7.59
CA GLN A 119 26.22 6.44 -8.25
C GLN A 119 26.02 6.35 -9.76
N TYR A 120 25.31 7.30 -10.40
CA TYR A 120 25.05 7.25 -11.84
C TYR A 120 26.33 7.03 -12.64
N ASP A 121 27.36 7.86 -12.44
CA ASP A 121 28.65 7.77 -13.15
C ASP A 121 29.45 6.48 -12.90
N SER A 122 29.02 5.61 -11.97
CA SER A 122 29.65 4.30 -11.73
C SER A 122 29.20 3.21 -12.71
N PHE A 123 28.24 3.52 -13.58
CA PHE A 123 27.72 2.62 -14.60
C PHE A 123 28.05 3.15 -16.00
N PRO A 124 28.24 2.27 -17.00
CA PRO A 124 28.44 2.69 -18.37
C PRO A 124 27.10 3.12 -19.02
N ASP A 125 27.18 3.93 -20.09
CA ASP A 125 26.02 4.40 -20.86
C ASP A 125 25.05 3.28 -21.26
N ALA A 126 25.57 2.10 -21.63
CA ALA A 126 24.76 0.94 -21.99
C ALA A 126 23.90 0.41 -20.81
N SER A 127 24.40 0.52 -19.57
CA SER A 127 23.65 0.14 -18.36
C SER A 127 22.56 1.16 -18.05
N HIS A 128 22.82 2.45 -18.29
CA HIS A 128 21.80 3.50 -18.18
C HIS A 128 20.66 3.30 -19.18
N GLU A 129 21.01 3.05 -20.44
CA GLU A 129 20.05 2.77 -21.49
C GLU A 129 19.21 1.54 -21.14
N GLY A 130 19.86 0.42 -20.78
CA GLY A 130 19.16 -0.82 -20.41
C GLY A 130 18.24 -0.67 -19.19
N LEU A 131 18.54 0.22 -18.24
CA LEU A 131 17.68 0.47 -17.08
C LEU A 131 16.35 1.14 -17.47
N VAL A 132 16.35 1.99 -18.51
CA VAL A 132 15.18 2.82 -18.88
C VAL A 132 14.46 2.35 -20.14
N SER A 133 15.09 1.51 -20.97
CA SER A 133 14.50 0.98 -22.20
C SER A 133 13.88 -0.41 -22.05
N GLU A 134 14.39 -1.23 -21.12
CA GLU A 134 13.94 -2.61 -20.93
C GLU A 134 12.92 -2.73 -19.78
N PRO A 135 11.92 -3.62 -19.90
CA PRO A 135 10.97 -3.86 -18.82
C PRO A 135 11.60 -4.70 -17.70
N PHE A 136 11.15 -4.44 -16.48
CA PHE A 136 11.50 -5.23 -15.30
C PHE A 136 10.25 -5.81 -14.64
N GLU A 137 10.30 -7.09 -14.28
CA GLU A 137 9.23 -7.77 -13.56
C GLU A 137 9.48 -7.72 -12.05
N ILE A 138 8.43 -7.42 -11.28
CA ILE A 138 8.50 -7.50 -9.81
C ILE A 138 8.54 -8.98 -9.39
N SER A 139 9.61 -9.38 -8.71
CA SER A 139 9.76 -10.73 -8.18
C SER A 139 8.83 -10.98 -6.98
N GLU A 140 8.44 -12.25 -6.80
CA GLU A 140 7.69 -12.74 -5.62
C GLU A 140 8.43 -12.56 -4.28
N GLN A 141 9.74 -12.30 -4.29
CA GLN A 141 10.56 -12.03 -3.10
C GLN A 141 10.48 -10.56 -2.65
N SER A 142 9.57 -9.78 -3.23
CA SER A 142 9.36 -8.37 -2.93
C SER A 142 8.45 -8.19 -1.72
N ASP A 143 8.77 -7.24 -0.85
CA ASP A 143 7.98 -6.95 0.35
C ASP A 143 7.96 -5.43 0.65
N ARG A 144 7.63 -5.06 1.90
CA ARG A 144 7.58 -3.65 2.33
C ARG A 144 8.97 -3.01 2.51
N MET A 145 10.06 -3.79 2.50
CA MET A 145 11.42 -3.27 2.57
C MET A 145 11.95 -2.89 1.19
N GLY A 146 11.51 -3.57 0.13
CA GLY A 146 11.92 -3.26 -1.22
C GLY A 146 11.37 -4.23 -2.26
N PHE A 147 11.35 -3.77 -3.51
CA PHE A 147 11.02 -4.61 -4.67
C PHE A 147 12.30 -5.18 -5.27
N ARG A 148 12.28 -6.49 -5.48
CA ARG A 148 13.32 -7.20 -6.22
C ARG A 148 12.86 -7.32 -7.66
N LEU A 149 13.66 -6.82 -8.58
CA LEU A 149 13.33 -6.77 -9.98
C LEU A 149 14.03 -7.90 -10.75
N LYS A 150 13.31 -8.54 -11.67
CA LYS A 150 13.85 -9.50 -12.64
C LYS A 150 13.87 -8.82 -14.01
N GLY A 151 15.00 -8.87 -14.69
CA GLY A 151 15.17 -8.23 -15.99
C GLY A 151 16.61 -8.37 -16.48
N ALA A 152 16.98 -7.54 -17.45
CA ALA A 152 18.35 -7.47 -17.94
C ALA A 152 19.33 -7.09 -16.80
N SER A 153 20.54 -7.64 -16.87
CA SER A 153 21.60 -7.30 -15.91
C SER A 153 22.08 -5.87 -16.16
N ILE A 154 22.23 -5.08 -15.09
CA ILE A 154 22.72 -3.70 -15.12
C ILE A 154 24.06 -3.65 -14.35
N PRO A 155 25.17 -4.07 -14.95
CA PRO A 155 26.46 -4.12 -14.25
C PRO A 155 27.09 -2.72 -14.12
N PRO A 156 27.74 -2.41 -13.00
CA PRO A 156 28.61 -1.24 -12.88
C PRO A 156 29.90 -1.45 -13.69
N THR A 157 30.66 -0.37 -13.89
CA THR A 157 31.92 -0.39 -14.63
C THR A 157 32.98 -1.26 -13.95
N ASP A 158 33.11 -1.16 -12.62
CA ASP A 158 34.12 -1.88 -11.85
C ASP A 158 33.50 -2.86 -10.84
N SER A 159 32.88 -2.34 -9.78
CA SER A 159 32.28 -3.14 -8.71
C SER A 159 31.02 -2.45 -8.16
N ALA A 160 30.10 -3.26 -7.63
CA ALA A 160 28.93 -2.77 -6.88
C ALA A 160 29.24 -2.57 -5.38
N ASP A 161 30.44 -2.92 -4.93
CA ASP A 161 30.85 -2.72 -3.54
C ASP A 161 31.07 -1.22 -3.25
N ILE A 162 30.24 -0.67 -2.38
CA ILE A 162 30.30 0.73 -1.96
C ILE A 162 30.41 0.82 -0.43
N ILE A 163 30.99 1.92 0.05
CA ILE A 163 30.99 2.23 1.48
C ILE A 163 29.53 2.44 1.92
N SER A 164 29.15 1.90 3.08
CA SER A 164 27.79 2.03 3.58
C SER A 164 27.35 3.48 3.69
N GLU A 165 26.19 3.77 3.12
CA GLU A 165 25.59 5.09 3.09
C GLU A 165 24.09 5.01 3.38
N PRO A 166 23.47 6.13 3.80
CA PRO A 166 22.02 6.21 3.94
C PRO A 166 21.31 6.02 2.60
N VAL A 167 20.21 5.28 2.60
CA VAL A 167 19.33 5.10 1.44
C VAL A 167 18.11 6.02 1.60
N ALA A 168 17.68 6.66 0.52
CA ALA A 168 16.51 7.53 0.45
C ALA A 168 15.26 6.77 -0.01
#